data_AF-A0A444R1J8-F1
#
_entry.id   AF-A0A444R1J8-F1
#
_cell.length_a   1.000
_cell.length_b   1.000
_cell.length_c   1.000
_cell.angle_alpha   90.00
_cell.angle_beta   90.00
_cell.angle_gamma   90.00
#
_symmetry.space_group_name_H-M   'P 1'
#
loop_
_entity.id
_entity.type
_entity.pdbx_description
1 polymer ?
#
loop_
_entity_poly.entity_id
_entity_poly.type
_entity_poly.pdbx_seq_one_letter_code
_entity_poly.pdbx_strand_id
1 'polypeptide(L)'
;AGPKRPQDRVALPDVPKAFAASSELEVNATHKDRLPVDYVMNGHQYQLPDGAVVIAAITSCTNTSNPSVLMAAGLLAKKAVTLGLKRQPWVKASLAPGSKVVSDYLAKAKLTPYLDELGFNLVGYGCTTCIGNSGPLPDPIETAIKKGDLTVGAVLSGNRNFEGRIHPLVKTNWLASPPLVVAYALAGNMNINLASEPIGHDRKGEPVFLKDIWPSAQEIARAVDQVSTEMFRKEYAEVFEGTA
;
A
#
# COMPACT_ATOMS: atom_id res chain seq x y z
N ALA A 1 6.75 10.50 1.79
CA ALA A 1 6.42 11.94 1.74
C ALA A 1 4.93 12.11 1.96
N GLY A 2 4.50 13.13 2.70
CA GLY A 2 3.12 13.32 3.13
C GLY A 2 2.98 14.25 4.34
N PRO A 3 1.75 14.50 4.80
CA PRO A 3 0.50 13.89 4.34
C PRO A 3 -0.23 14.61 3.20
N LYS A 4 0.18 15.84 2.83
CA LYS A 4 -0.60 16.67 1.88
C LYS A 4 0.18 17.16 0.66
N ARG A 5 1.52 17.12 0.65
CA ARG A 5 2.31 17.58 -0.50
C ARG A 5 3.50 16.65 -0.80
N PRO A 6 3.95 16.55 -2.07
CA PRO A 6 5.03 15.63 -2.43
C PRO A 6 6.41 16.02 -1.86
N GLN A 7 6.64 17.31 -1.65
CA GLN A 7 7.87 17.84 -1.07
C GLN A 7 7.99 17.65 0.44
N ASP A 8 6.89 17.30 1.12
CA ASP A 8 6.86 17.06 2.57
C ASP A 8 7.52 15.70 2.87
N ARG A 9 8.86 15.68 2.88
CA ARG A 9 9.64 14.47 3.19
C ARG A 9 9.64 14.24 4.69
N VAL A 10 9.29 13.02 5.08
CA VAL A 10 9.26 12.56 6.47
C VAL A 10 10.07 11.27 6.53
N ALA A 11 11.03 11.19 7.45
CA ALA A 11 11.77 9.96 7.68
C ALA A 11 10.84 8.90 8.26
N LEU A 12 11.09 7.62 7.98
CA LEU A 12 10.17 6.55 8.38
C LEU A 12 9.84 6.54 9.89
N PRO A 13 10.80 6.77 10.82
CA PRO A 13 10.49 6.84 12.25
C PRO A 13 9.60 8.02 12.67
N ASP A 14 9.58 9.08 11.87
CA ASP A 14 8.86 10.32 12.18
C ASP A 14 7.44 10.37 11.59
N VAL A 15 7.02 9.32 10.87
CA VAL A 15 5.69 9.28 10.23
C VAL A 15 4.54 9.41 11.26
N PRO A 16 4.53 8.68 12.39
CA PRO A 16 3.48 8.85 13.40
C PRO A 16 3.39 10.29 13.92
N LYS A 17 4.55 10.92 14.17
CA LYS A 17 4.63 12.31 14.62
C LYS A 17 4.08 13.28 13.57
N ALA A 18 4.45 13.10 12.31
CA ALA A 18 3.97 13.93 11.22
C ALA A 18 2.46 13.74 10.97
N PHE A 19 1.96 12.51 11.12
CA PHE A 19 0.53 12.22 11.07
C PHE A 19 -0.22 12.95 12.19
N ALA A 20 0.22 12.79 13.45
CA ALA A 20 -0.39 13.46 14.60
C ALA A 20 -0.41 14.98 14.44
N ALA A 21 0.72 15.59 14.06
CA ALA A 21 0.80 17.04 13.83
C ALA A 21 -0.16 17.53 12.72
N SER A 22 -0.42 16.70 11.70
CA SER A 22 -1.36 17.05 10.64
C SER A 22 -2.82 17.00 11.08
N SER A 23 -3.15 16.10 12.00
CA SER A 23 -4.48 15.97 12.61
C SER A 23 -4.80 17.14 13.55
N GLU A 24 -3.81 17.65 14.28
CA GLU A 24 -3.96 18.79 15.21
C GLU A 24 -4.24 20.12 14.48
N LEU A 25 -3.74 20.27 13.26
CA LEU A 25 -3.92 21.48 12.44
C LEU A 25 -5.29 21.55 11.73
N GLU A 26 -6.14 20.53 11.87
CA GLU A 26 -7.50 20.58 11.32
C GLU A 26 -8.33 21.61 12.11
N VAL A 27 -8.87 22.61 11.40
CA VAL A 27 -9.57 23.79 11.95
C VAL A 27 -10.82 23.44 12.78
N ASN A 28 -11.26 22.17 12.77
CA ASN A 28 -12.38 21.63 13.55
C ASN A 28 -11.97 20.46 14.48
N ALA A 29 -10.68 20.20 14.66
CA ALA A 29 -10.17 19.24 15.63
C ALA A 29 -10.33 19.81 17.06
N THR A 30 -11.58 19.87 17.53
CA THR A 30 -11.80 19.68 18.97
C THR A 30 -11.05 18.38 19.33
N HIS A 31 -10.18 18.43 20.33
CA HIS A 31 -9.41 17.28 20.85
C HIS A 31 -10.36 16.13 21.17
N LYS A 32 -10.75 15.37 20.15
CA LYS A 32 -11.54 14.16 20.27
C LYS A 32 -10.55 13.04 20.21
N ASP A 33 -10.38 12.36 21.33
CA ASP A 33 -9.88 10.99 21.31
C ASP A 33 -10.82 10.18 20.41
N ARG A 34 -10.44 10.04 19.14
CA ARG A 34 -11.22 9.30 18.14
C ARG A 34 -11.07 7.82 18.46
N LEU A 35 -12.02 7.31 19.24
CA LEU A 35 -12.07 5.90 19.60
C LEU A 35 -12.25 5.04 18.34
N PRO A 36 -11.68 3.82 18.31
CA PRO A 36 -11.92 2.87 17.24
C PRO A 36 -13.42 2.61 17.04
N VAL A 37 -13.85 2.51 15.79
CA VAL A 37 -15.26 2.28 15.43
C VAL A 37 -15.47 0.82 15.05
N ASP A 38 -16.39 0.15 15.74
CA ASP A 38 -16.80 -1.21 15.37
C ASP A 38 -17.48 -1.24 13.99
N TYR A 39 -17.12 -2.25 13.20
CA TYR A 39 -17.78 -2.57 11.94
C TYR A 39 -17.80 -4.08 11.69
N VAL A 40 -18.71 -4.53 10.82
CA VAL A 40 -18.82 -5.93 10.42
C VAL A 40 -18.48 -6.05 8.94
N MET A 41 -17.61 -6.99 8.60
CA MET A 41 -17.26 -7.30 7.22
C MET A 41 -17.09 -8.80 7.05
N ASN A 42 -17.75 -9.37 6.04
CA ASN A 42 -17.77 -10.81 5.76
C ASN A 42 -18.17 -11.67 6.97
N GLY A 43 -19.08 -11.17 7.84
CA GLY A 43 -19.53 -11.88 9.04
C GLY A 43 -18.58 -11.82 10.25
N HIS A 44 -17.46 -11.11 10.14
CA HIS A 44 -16.51 -10.90 11.23
C HIS A 44 -16.61 -9.47 11.77
N GLN A 45 -16.51 -9.32 13.09
CA GLN A 45 -16.46 -8.02 13.76
C GLN A 45 -15.02 -7.52 13.85
N TYR A 46 -14.83 -6.25 13.53
CA TYR A 46 -13.54 -5.56 13.53
C TYR A 46 -13.69 -4.16 14.12
N GLN A 47 -12.55 -3.55 14.45
CA GLN A 47 -12.47 -2.15 14.85
C GLN A 47 -11.62 -1.38 13.86
N LEU A 48 -12.14 -0.25 13.38
CA LEU A 48 -11.39 0.68 12.54
C LEU A 48 -10.80 1.79 13.44
N PRO A 49 -9.47 1.80 13.66
CA PRO A 49 -8.84 2.81 14.49
C PRO A 49 -8.66 4.15 13.74
N ASP A 50 -8.48 5.24 14.49
CA ASP A 50 -7.94 6.48 13.92
C ASP A 50 -6.52 6.24 13.37
N GLY A 51 -6.17 6.93 12.29
CA GLY A 51 -4.94 6.72 11.54
C GLY A 51 -4.91 5.45 10.69
N ALA A 52 -6.01 4.70 10.60
CA ALA A 52 -6.07 3.50 9.75
C ALA A 52 -5.65 3.80 8.31
N VAL A 53 -4.80 2.94 7.76
CA VAL A 53 -4.48 2.91 6.33
C VAL A 53 -5.63 2.19 5.63
N VAL A 54 -6.46 2.92 4.89
CA VAL A 54 -7.63 2.34 4.20
C VAL A 54 -7.38 2.11 2.71
N ILE A 55 -6.30 2.67 2.15
CA ILE A 55 -5.86 2.44 0.78
C ILE A 55 -4.35 2.17 0.77
N ALA A 56 -3.95 1.09 0.12
CA ALA A 56 -2.55 0.75 -0.14
C ALA A 56 -2.35 0.40 -1.62
N ALA A 57 -1.88 1.35 -2.43
CA ALA A 57 -1.86 1.20 -3.88
C ALA A 57 -0.44 1.18 -4.45
N ILE A 58 -0.04 0.05 -5.03
CA ILE A 58 1.12 -0.02 -5.92
C ILE A 58 0.65 0.46 -7.30
N THR A 59 0.94 1.72 -7.60
CA THR A 59 0.44 2.45 -8.77
C THR A 59 1.53 3.36 -9.34
N SER A 60 1.18 4.13 -10.38
CA SER A 60 2.00 5.13 -11.07
C SER A 60 3.14 4.57 -11.91
N CYS A 61 3.31 5.15 -13.10
CA CYS A 61 4.45 4.90 -13.99
C CYS A 61 5.79 5.26 -13.34
N THR A 62 5.82 6.17 -12.35
CA THR A 62 7.07 6.57 -11.67
C THR A 62 7.75 5.40 -10.96
N ASN A 63 6.98 4.56 -10.26
CA ASN A 63 7.55 3.42 -9.53
C ASN A 63 7.33 2.09 -10.25
N THR A 64 6.24 1.94 -11.01
CA THR A 64 5.95 0.67 -11.69
C THR A 64 6.80 0.43 -12.93
N SER A 65 7.57 1.43 -13.39
CA SER A 65 8.58 1.28 -14.44
C SER A 65 9.94 0.78 -13.92
N ASN A 66 10.12 0.67 -12.60
CA ASN A 66 11.36 0.23 -12.00
C ASN A 66 11.21 -1.21 -11.45
N PRO A 67 11.79 -2.22 -12.13
CA PRO A 67 11.68 -3.61 -11.70
C PRO A 67 12.24 -3.85 -10.30
N SER A 68 13.27 -3.11 -9.87
CA SER A 68 13.92 -3.32 -8.58
C SER A 68 12.95 -3.12 -7.41
N VAL A 69 12.15 -2.05 -7.44
CA VAL A 69 11.21 -1.76 -6.34
C VAL A 69 9.97 -2.64 -6.40
N LEU A 70 9.54 -3.08 -7.59
CA LEU A 70 8.42 -4.01 -7.72
C LEU A 70 8.80 -5.44 -7.32
N MET A 71 10.01 -5.90 -7.69
CA MET A 71 10.57 -7.16 -7.18
C MET A 71 10.74 -7.10 -5.66
N ALA A 72 11.20 -5.98 -5.12
CA ALA A 72 11.27 -5.79 -3.67
C ALA A 72 9.90 -5.91 -2.99
N ALA A 73 8.83 -5.33 -3.58
CA ALA A 73 7.48 -5.47 -3.05
C ALA A 73 6.98 -6.92 -3.07
N GLY A 74 7.20 -7.63 -4.17
CA GLY A 74 6.84 -9.04 -4.28
C GLY A 74 7.63 -9.94 -3.31
N LEU A 75 8.93 -9.69 -3.14
CA LEU A 75 9.77 -10.42 -2.18
C LEU A 75 9.36 -10.15 -0.73
N LEU A 76 9.02 -8.90 -0.40
CA LEU A 76 8.49 -8.53 0.91
C LEU A 76 7.16 -9.24 1.18
N ALA A 77 6.24 -9.22 0.20
CA ALA A 77 4.97 -9.94 0.28
C ALA A 77 5.19 -11.45 0.51
N LYS A 78 6.13 -12.06 -0.24
CA LYS A 78 6.51 -13.47 -0.07
C LYS A 78 7.00 -13.78 1.35
N LYS A 79 7.90 -12.96 1.90
CA LYS A 79 8.41 -13.14 3.27
C LYS A 79 7.28 -12.99 4.29
N ALA A 80 6.44 -11.96 4.16
CA ALA A 80 5.31 -11.72 5.04
C ALA A 80 4.32 -12.90 5.07
N VAL A 81 3.86 -13.35 3.90
CA VAL A 81 2.94 -14.49 3.76
C VAL A 81 3.54 -15.79 4.30
N THR A 82 4.83 -16.02 4.04
CA THR A 82 5.54 -17.22 4.55
C THR A 82 5.54 -17.26 6.07
N LEU A 83 5.69 -16.10 6.72
CA LEU A 83 5.58 -15.96 8.19
C LEU A 83 4.13 -15.98 8.69
N GLY A 84 3.13 -15.98 7.80
CA GLY A 84 1.71 -15.98 8.15
C GLY A 84 1.10 -14.60 8.40
N LEU A 85 1.83 -13.53 8.07
CA LEU A 85 1.27 -12.18 8.12
C LEU A 85 0.16 -12.02 7.07
N LYS A 86 -0.86 -11.24 7.43
CA LYS A 86 -1.96 -10.86 6.56
C LYS A 86 -2.10 -9.34 6.56
N ARG A 87 -2.59 -8.79 5.45
CA ARG A 87 -3.02 -7.39 5.37
C ARG A 87 -4.15 -7.14 6.37
N GLN A 88 -4.17 -5.96 7.00
CA GLN A 88 -5.31 -5.57 7.84
C GLN A 88 -6.61 -5.52 7.02
N PRO A 89 -7.73 -6.03 7.55
CA PRO A 89 -8.93 -6.30 6.76
C PRO A 89 -9.50 -5.06 6.08
N TRP A 90 -9.45 -3.89 6.73
CA TRP A 90 -9.96 -2.61 6.22
C TRP A 90 -9.16 -1.99 5.05
N VAL A 91 -7.96 -2.49 4.77
CA VAL A 91 -7.08 -1.89 3.75
C VAL A 91 -7.51 -2.30 2.34
N LYS A 92 -7.92 -1.36 1.50
CA LYS A 92 -8.08 -1.61 0.05
C LYS A 92 -6.72 -1.61 -0.63
N ALA A 93 -6.17 -2.80 -0.87
CA ALA A 93 -4.91 -2.98 -1.60
C ALA A 93 -5.15 -3.09 -3.12
N SER A 94 -4.18 -2.64 -3.93
CA SER A 94 -4.24 -2.78 -5.39
C SER A 94 -2.87 -2.71 -6.06
N LEU A 95 -2.74 -3.43 -7.18
CA LEU A 95 -1.60 -3.35 -8.11
C LEU A 95 -2.09 -2.85 -9.47
N ALA A 96 -1.57 -1.69 -9.90
CA ALA A 96 -1.88 -1.08 -11.19
C ALA A 96 -0.58 -0.66 -11.90
N PRO A 97 0.06 -1.58 -12.64
CA PRO A 97 1.30 -1.30 -13.33
C PRO A 97 1.06 -0.50 -14.62
N GLY A 98 2.09 0.22 -15.07
CA GLY A 98 2.05 0.94 -16.35
C GLY A 98 2.18 0.05 -17.59
N SER A 99 2.56 -1.22 -17.44
CA SER A 99 2.80 -2.16 -18.54
C SER A 99 2.56 -3.61 -18.11
N LYS A 100 2.14 -4.45 -19.07
CA LYS A 100 2.02 -5.91 -18.94
C LYS A 100 3.35 -6.60 -18.63
N VAL A 101 4.48 -6.02 -19.02
CA VAL A 101 5.83 -6.54 -18.69
C VAL A 101 6.01 -6.72 -17.18
N VAL A 102 5.38 -5.88 -16.37
CA VAL A 102 5.40 -6.01 -14.90
C VAL A 102 4.79 -7.33 -14.44
N SER A 103 3.63 -7.68 -14.99
CA SER A 103 2.94 -8.92 -14.67
C SER A 103 3.78 -10.13 -15.08
N ASP A 104 4.42 -10.07 -16.25
CA ASP A 104 5.28 -11.15 -16.76
C ASP A 104 6.47 -11.45 -15.85
N TYR A 105 7.22 -10.42 -15.44
CA TYR A 105 8.37 -10.68 -14.57
C TYR A 105 7.96 -11.07 -13.14
N LEU A 106 6.85 -10.56 -12.62
CA LEU A 106 6.35 -10.96 -11.29
C LEU A 106 5.88 -12.42 -11.31
N ALA A 107 5.25 -12.84 -12.40
CA ALA A 107 4.83 -14.22 -12.62
C ALA A 107 6.04 -15.14 -12.78
N LYS A 108 7.04 -14.77 -13.60
CA LYS A 108 8.28 -15.55 -13.77
C LYS A 108 9.04 -15.70 -12.45
N ALA A 109 9.12 -14.63 -11.65
CA ALA A 109 9.71 -14.65 -10.31
C ALA A 109 8.86 -15.38 -9.26
N LYS A 110 7.65 -15.85 -9.64
CA LYS A 110 6.69 -16.52 -8.75
C LYS A 110 6.30 -15.67 -7.55
N LEU A 111 6.19 -14.36 -7.75
CA LEU A 111 5.85 -13.39 -6.70
C LEU A 111 4.37 -12.99 -6.71
N THR A 112 3.70 -13.10 -7.87
CA THR A 112 2.28 -12.75 -8.03
C THR A 112 1.36 -13.38 -6.99
N PRO A 113 1.44 -14.70 -6.68
CA PRO A 113 0.52 -15.32 -5.71
C PRO A 113 0.62 -14.70 -4.30
N TYR A 114 1.80 -14.25 -3.89
CA TYR A 114 2.00 -13.63 -2.57
C TYR A 114 1.47 -12.19 -2.52
N LEU A 115 1.56 -11.46 -3.63
CA LEU A 115 0.92 -10.15 -3.77
C LEU A 115 -0.61 -10.30 -3.75
N ASP A 116 -1.13 -11.29 -4.48
CA ASP A 116 -2.56 -11.60 -4.52
C ASP A 116 -3.11 -12.00 -3.15
N GLU A 117 -2.38 -12.81 -2.38
CA GLU A 117 -2.78 -13.21 -1.03
C GLU A 117 -2.88 -12.01 -0.06
N LEU A 118 -2.04 -10.99 -0.26
CA LEU A 118 -2.12 -9.73 0.48
C LEU A 118 -3.14 -8.74 -0.12
N GLY A 119 -3.84 -9.11 -1.19
CA GLY A 119 -4.85 -8.29 -1.87
C GLY A 119 -4.29 -7.27 -2.87
N PHE A 120 -3.00 -7.35 -3.22
CA PHE A 120 -2.40 -6.56 -4.30
C PHE A 120 -2.66 -7.19 -5.67
N ASN A 121 -3.93 -7.50 -5.94
CA ASN A 121 -4.34 -8.06 -7.22
C ASN A 121 -4.15 -7.03 -8.33
N LEU A 122 -3.87 -7.51 -9.55
CA LEU A 122 -3.85 -6.70 -10.74
C LEU A 122 -5.26 -6.13 -11.00
N VAL A 123 -5.43 -4.82 -10.82
CA VAL A 123 -6.72 -4.14 -11.05
C VAL A 123 -6.83 -3.48 -12.43
N GLY A 124 -5.72 -3.44 -13.17
CA GLY A 124 -5.66 -2.89 -14.52
C GLY A 124 -4.32 -2.25 -14.84
N TYR A 125 -4.09 -2.00 -16.12
CA TYR A 125 -2.89 -1.32 -16.62
C TYR A 125 -3.21 0.15 -16.86
N GLY A 126 -2.63 1.05 -16.04
CA GLY A 126 -2.86 2.49 -16.17
C GLY A 126 -2.81 3.26 -14.86
N CYS A 127 -3.24 4.53 -14.92
CA CYS A 127 -3.03 5.49 -13.84
C CYS A 127 -3.79 5.19 -12.54
N THR A 128 -5.02 4.66 -12.61
CA THR A 128 -5.84 4.23 -11.45
C THR A 128 -5.77 5.21 -10.24
N THR A 129 -5.40 4.72 -9.06
CA THR A 129 -5.27 5.48 -7.81
C THR A 129 -4.32 6.67 -7.94
N CYS A 130 -3.30 6.61 -8.80
CA CYS A 130 -2.35 7.73 -8.99
C CYS A 130 -3.03 9.03 -9.46
N ILE A 131 -4.16 8.94 -10.16
CA ILE A 131 -4.93 10.11 -10.61
C ILE A 131 -6.20 10.37 -9.80
N GLY A 132 -6.46 9.57 -8.77
CA GLY A 132 -7.68 9.64 -7.95
C GLY A 132 -8.75 8.61 -8.32
N ASN A 133 -8.52 7.76 -9.32
CA ASN A 133 -9.43 6.67 -9.66
C ASN A 133 -9.19 5.47 -8.74
N SER A 134 -9.36 5.69 -7.43
CA SER A 134 -9.22 4.67 -6.38
C SER A 134 -10.46 3.79 -6.24
N GLY A 135 -11.61 4.22 -6.78
CA GLY A 135 -12.91 3.54 -6.62
C GLY A 135 -13.42 3.58 -5.17
N PRO A 136 -14.64 3.07 -4.90
CA PRO A 136 -15.23 3.13 -3.57
C PRO A 136 -14.46 2.28 -2.56
N LEU A 137 -14.48 2.69 -1.29
CA LEU A 137 -14.09 1.81 -0.19
C LEU A 137 -15.24 0.83 0.11
N PRO A 138 -15.01 -0.30 0.78
CA PRO A 138 -16.10 -1.16 1.21
C PRO A 138 -17.08 -0.40 2.13
N ASP A 139 -18.39 -0.56 1.92
CA ASP A 139 -19.43 0.19 2.64
C ASP A 139 -19.30 0.18 4.18
N PRO A 140 -18.93 -0.95 4.84
CA PRO A 140 -18.71 -0.95 6.28
C PRO A 140 -17.56 -0.03 6.72
N ILE A 141 -16.52 0.09 5.89
CA ILE A 141 -15.36 0.96 6.15
C ILE A 141 -15.75 2.42 5.97
N GLU A 142 -16.47 2.76 4.89
CA GLU A 142 -16.97 4.13 4.70
C GLU A 142 -17.87 4.59 5.84
N THR A 143 -18.76 3.70 6.27
CA THR A 143 -19.69 3.96 7.37
C THR A 143 -18.93 4.18 8.68
N ALA A 144 -17.92 3.35 8.96
CA ALA A 144 -17.09 3.50 10.15
C ALA A 144 -16.29 4.82 10.15
N ILE A 145 -15.68 5.18 9.01
CA ILE A 145 -14.96 6.46 8.85
C ILE A 145 -15.88 7.64 9.16
N LYS A 146 -17.06 7.68 8.52
CA LYS A 146 -18.03 8.78 8.67
C LYS A 146 -18.60 8.84 10.09
N LYS A 147 -18.95 7.69 10.67
CA LYS A 147 -19.53 7.59 12.03
C LYS A 147 -18.55 8.06 13.11
N GLY A 148 -17.27 7.71 12.99
CA GLY A 148 -16.23 8.08 13.95
C GLY A 148 -15.56 9.43 13.69
N ASP A 149 -15.88 10.10 12.57
CA ASP A 149 -15.07 11.20 12.02
C ASP A 149 -13.57 10.84 12.00
N LEU A 150 -13.24 9.61 11.59
CA LEU A 150 -11.88 9.09 11.67
C LEU A 150 -10.96 9.79 10.66
N THR A 151 -9.75 10.14 11.08
CA THR A 151 -8.70 10.58 10.17
C THR A 151 -7.95 9.36 9.66
N VAL A 152 -8.27 8.96 8.43
CA VAL A 152 -7.65 7.79 7.77
C VAL A 152 -6.64 8.19 6.69
N GLY A 153 -5.75 7.26 6.37
CA GLY A 153 -4.65 7.45 5.43
C GLY A 153 -4.73 6.58 4.18
N ALA A 154 -4.15 7.07 3.08
CA ALA A 154 -3.77 6.28 1.93
C ALA A 154 -2.25 6.27 1.77
N VAL A 155 -1.69 5.11 1.46
CA VAL A 155 -0.27 4.94 1.10
C VAL A 155 -0.19 4.47 -0.34
N LEU A 156 0.59 5.15 -1.16
CA LEU A 156 0.68 4.84 -2.58
C LEU A 156 2.08 5.06 -3.15
N SER A 157 2.44 4.28 -4.17
CA SER A 157 3.69 4.47 -4.94
C SER A 157 3.56 5.51 -6.05
N GLY A 158 2.72 6.53 -5.82
CA GLY A 158 2.50 7.65 -6.73
C GLY A 158 3.55 8.76 -6.61
N ASN A 159 3.22 9.91 -7.21
CA ASN A 159 4.05 11.12 -7.18
C ASN A 159 3.28 12.37 -6.69
N ARG A 160 1.97 12.26 -6.45
CA ARG A 160 1.10 13.33 -5.93
C ARG A 160 0.22 12.80 -4.82
N ASN A 161 0.01 13.61 -3.78
CA ASN A 161 -0.67 13.23 -2.55
C ASN A 161 -1.42 14.41 -1.92
N PHE A 162 -1.97 15.30 -2.76
CA PHE A 162 -2.83 16.37 -2.28
C PHE A 162 -4.09 15.82 -1.61
N GLU A 163 -4.57 16.50 -0.58
CA GLU A 163 -5.83 16.16 0.08
C GLU A 163 -6.99 16.16 -0.93
N GLY A 164 -7.90 15.19 -0.80
CA GLY A 164 -9.02 15.00 -1.74
C GLY A 164 -8.63 14.45 -3.13
N ARG A 165 -7.33 14.36 -3.47
CA ARG A 165 -6.91 13.83 -4.78
C ARG A 165 -7.05 12.33 -4.90
N ILE A 166 -6.81 11.58 -3.82
CA ILE A 166 -6.71 10.12 -3.86
C ILE A 166 -8.06 9.46 -3.64
N HIS A 167 -8.78 9.87 -2.60
CA HIS A 167 -10.13 9.40 -2.29
C HIS A 167 -10.83 10.46 -1.42
N PRO A 168 -12.14 10.72 -1.59
CA PRO A 168 -12.85 11.80 -0.87
C PRO A 168 -12.88 11.62 0.66
N LEU A 169 -12.83 10.38 1.16
CA LEU A 169 -12.82 10.08 2.60
C LEU A 169 -11.43 10.02 3.22
N VAL A 170 -10.36 10.22 2.44
CA VAL A 170 -8.98 10.12 2.92
C VAL A 170 -8.37 11.51 3.08
N LYS A 171 -8.07 11.89 4.33
CA LYS A 171 -7.52 13.19 4.68
C LYS A 171 -5.99 13.23 4.58
N THR A 172 -5.30 12.09 4.78
CA THR A 172 -3.84 12.00 4.72
C THR A 172 -3.35 11.06 3.63
N ASN A 173 -2.41 11.50 2.79
CA ASN A 173 -1.91 10.72 1.66
C ASN A 173 -0.38 10.66 1.67
N TRP A 174 0.17 9.45 1.56
CA TRP A 174 1.57 9.18 1.78
C TRP A 174 2.20 8.50 0.57
N LEU A 175 3.18 9.18 -0.03
CA LEU A 175 4.00 8.63 -1.11
C LEU A 175 5.11 7.77 -0.51
N ALA A 176 5.15 6.50 -0.90
CA ALA A 176 6.16 5.54 -0.44
C ALA A 176 6.59 4.60 -1.58
N SER A 177 7.75 3.97 -1.46
CA SER A 177 8.17 2.92 -2.41
C SER A 177 7.20 1.73 -2.36
N PRO A 178 7.01 0.98 -3.46
CA PRO A 178 6.18 -0.24 -3.48
C PRO A 178 6.33 -1.20 -2.27
N PRO A 179 7.53 -1.57 -1.78
CA PRO A 179 7.64 -2.43 -0.59
C PRO A 179 7.11 -1.77 0.70
N LEU A 180 7.25 -0.46 0.85
CA LEU A 180 6.63 0.26 1.97
C LEU A 180 5.11 0.32 1.86
N VAL A 181 4.55 0.39 0.64
CA VAL A 181 3.09 0.27 0.45
C VAL A 181 2.59 -1.07 0.98
N VAL A 182 3.30 -2.16 0.69
CA VAL A 182 2.98 -3.49 1.25
C VAL A 182 3.13 -3.51 2.76
N ALA A 183 4.21 -2.93 3.32
CA ALA A 183 4.41 -2.86 4.76
C ALA A 183 3.29 -2.10 5.50
N TYR A 184 2.85 -0.97 4.97
CA TYR A 184 1.72 -0.22 5.53
C TYR A 184 0.38 -0.93 5.37
N ALA A 185 0.22 -1.80 4.37
CA ALA A 185 -0.96 -2.65 4.27
C ALA A 185 -1.00 -3.74 5.35
N LEU A 186 0.16 -4.29 5.73
CA LEU A 186 0.31 -5.26 6.81
C LEU A 186 0.06 -4.60 8.19
N ALA A 187 0.70 -3.47 8.44
CA ALA A 187 0.56 -2.73 9.69
C ALA A 187 -0.83 -2.07 9.82
N GLY A 188 -1.36 -1.55 8.71
CA GLY A 188 -2.70 -0.99 8.57
C GLY A 188 -2.98 0.31 9.34
N ASN A 189 -1.96 0.97 9.89
CA ASN A 189 -2.13 2.24 10.62
C ASN A 189 -0.90 3.16 10.45
N MET A 190 -1.13 4.46 10.30
CA MET A 190 -0.12 5.50 10.19
C MET A 190 0.56 5.86 11.52
N ASN A 191 -0.06 5.51 12.65
CA ASN A 191 0.48 5.71 13.99
C ASN A 191 1.58 4.71 14.37
N ILE A 192 1.79 3.66 13.56
CA ILE A 192 2.82 2.64 13.81
C ILE A 192 4.17 3.15 13.29
N ASN A 193 5.17 3.18 14.15
CA ASN A 193 6.55 3.39 13.75
C ASN A 193 7.13 2.11 13.15
N LEU A 194 7.03 1.96 11.82
CA LEU A 194 7.55 0.78 11.09
C LEU A 194 9.06 0.54 11.28
N ALA A 195 9.82 1.51 11.79
CA ALA A 195 11.26 1.34 12.05
C ALA A 195 11.55 0.62 13.38
N SER A 196 10.64 0.68 14.35
CA SER A 196 10.88 0.15 15.71
C SER A 196 9.75 -0.72 16.27
N GLU A 197 8.55 -0.65 15.69
CA GLU A 197 7.38 -1.41 16.15
C GLU A 197 7.10 -2.61 15.24
N PRO A 198 6.50 -3.68 15.78
CA PRO A 198 6.14 -4.84 14.98
C PRO A 198 5.05 -4.47 13.96
N ILE A 199 5.19 -5.00 12.74
CA ILE A 199 4.20 -4.86 11.67
C ILE A 199 3.07 -5.89 11.77
N GLY A 200 3.25 -6.90 12.63
CA GLY A 200 2.30 -7.97 12.89
C GLY A 200 2.97 -9.09 13.70
N HIS A 201 2.29 -10.22 13.81
CA HIS A 201 2.77 -11.41 14.52
C HIS A 201 2.76 -12.62 13.58
N ASP A 202 3.77 -13.47 13.70
CA ASP A 202 3.87 -14.68 12.89
C ASP A 202 2.86 -15.77 13.35
N ARG A 203 2.90 -16.94 12.71
CA ARG A 203 2.01 -18.08 13.05
C ARG A 203 2.17 -18.59 14.49
N LYS A 204 3.29 -18.28 15.16
CA LYS A 204 3.58 -18.65 16.54
C LYS A 204 3.21 -17.54 17.54
N GLY A 205 2.81 -16.37 17.04
CA GLY A 205 2.51 -15.20 17.85
C GLY A 205 3.74 -14.33 18.15
N GLU A 206 4.88 -14.58 17.51
CA GLU A 206 6.10 -13.80 17.71
C GLU A 206 6.04 -12.48 16.92
N PRO A 207 6.50 -11.35 17.50
CA PRO A 207 6.49 -10.07 16.82
C PRO A 207 7.40 -10.09 15.58
N VAL A 208 6.85 -9.69 14.44
CA VAL A 208 7.58 -9.52 13.19
C VAL A 208 7.79 -8.03 12.95
N PHE A 209 9.03 -7.62 12.72
CA PHE A 209 9.41 -6.25 12.40
C PHE A 209 9.64 -6.09 10.90
N LEU A 210 9.63 -4.83 10.42
CA LEU A 210 9.90 -4.54 9.00
C LEU A 210 11.24 -5.15 8.52
N LYS A 211 12.28 -5.06 9.36
CA LYS A 211 13.62 -5.59 9.07
C LYS A 211 13.64 -7.11 8.82
N ASP A 212 12.70 -7.86 9.41
CA ASP A 212 12.67 -9.32 9.31
C ASP A 212 12.14 -9.78 7.96
N ILE A 213 11.31 -8.95 7.31
CA ILE A 213 10.72 -9.23 6.00
C ILE A 213 11.27 -8.32 4.88
N TRP A 214 12.17 -7.40 5.19
CA TRP A 214 12.75 -6.53 4.19
C TRP A 214 13.72 -7.33 3.30
N PRO A 215 13.57 -7.30 1.96
CA PRO A 215 14.48 -8.02 1.08
C PRO A 215 15.84 -7.35 1.03
N SER A 216 16.90 -8.17 1.06
CA SER A 216 18.27 -7.72 0.89
C SER A 216 18.54 -7.28 -0.56
N ALA A 217 19.56 -6.44 -0.76
CA ALA A 217 19.99 -6.03 -2.09
C ALA A 217 20.31 -7.22 -3.01
N GLN A 218 20.89 -8.29 -2.46
CA GLN A 218 21.21 -9.51 -3.22
C GLN A 218 19.96 -10.33 -3.61
N GLU A 219 18.93 -10.37 -2.77
CA GLU A 219 17.65 -10.98 -3.13
C GLU A 219 16.95 -10.19 -4.24
N ILE A 220 16.97 -8.85 -4.16
CA ILE A 220 16.40 -7.97 -5.19
C ILE A 220 17.16 -8.14 -6.50
N ALA A 221 18.49 -8.10 -6.50
CA ALA A 221 19.30 -8.28 -7.70
C ALA A 221 18.99 -9.61 -8.40
N ARG A 222 18.96 -10.72 -7.65
CA ARG A 222 18.61 -12.04 -8.20
C ARG A 222 17.20 -12.11 -8.77
N ALA A 223 16.25 -11.38 -8.20
CA ALA A 223 14.91 -11.30 -8.76
C ALA A 223 14.90 -10.46 -10.05
N VAL A 224 15.61 -9.32 -10.07
CA VAL A 224 15.73 -8.45 -11.24
C VAL A 224 16.44 -9.16 -12.41
N ASP A 225 17.40 -10.04 -12.14
CA ASP A 225 18.07 -10.85 -13.18
C ASP A 225 17.10 -11.73 -13.98
N GLN A 226 15.88 -11.98 -13.47
CA GLN A 226 14.85 -12.74 -14.20
C GLN A 226 14.14 -11.91 -15.29
N VAL A 227 14.28 -10.59 -15.24
CA VAL A 227 13.72 -9.65 -16.22
C VAL A 227 14.55 -9.75 -17.50
N SER A 228 13.95 -10.22 -18.59
CA SER A 228 14.65 -10.38 -19.87
C SER A 228 14.13 -9.39 -20.93
N THR A 229 15.01 -9.00 -21.85
CA THR A 229 14.65 -8.15 -23.01
C THR A 229 13.54 -8.76 -23.87
N GLU A 230 13.43 -10.08 -23.89
CA GLU A 230 12.39 -10.81 -24.61
C GLU A 230 10.98 -10.48 -24.10
N MET A 231 10.80 -10.32 -22.78
CA MET A 231 9.51 -9.90 -22.20
C MET A 231 9.07 -8.54 -22.77
N PHE A 232 10.01 -7.60 -22.89
CA PHE A 232 9.72 -6.31 -23.50
C PHE A 232 9.36 -6.48 -24.97
N ARG A 233 10.16 -7.21 -25.76
CA ARG A 233 9.88 -7.40 -27.19
C ARG A 233 8.50 -8.00 -27.45
N LYS A 234 8.11 -9.03 -26.68
CA LYS A 234 6.80 -9.66 -26.75
C LYS A 234 5.69 -8.63 -26.50
N GLU A 235 5.71 -8.00 -25.34
CA GLU A 235 4.63 -7.08 -24.95
C GLU A 235 4.54 -5.87 -25.89
N TYR A 236 5.66 -5.31 -26.34
CA TYR A 236 5.67 -4.19 -27.29
C TYR A 236 5.18 -4.56 -28.70
N ALA A 237 5.40 -5.79 -29.16
CA ALA A 237 4.86 -6.27 -30.43
C ALA A 237 3.33 -6.38 -30.38
N GLU A 238 2.80 -6.84 -29.24
CA GLU A 238 1.36 -7.02 -29.01
C GLU A 238 0.64 -5.71 -28.63
N VAL A 239 1.35 -4.59 -28.38
CA VAL A 239 0.72 -3.29 -28.05
C VAL A 239 -0.25 -2.82 -29.14
N PHE A 240 0.09 -3.08 -30.41
CA PHE A 240 -0.74 -2.70 -31.56
C PHE A 240 -1.85 -3.71 -31.88
N GLU A 241 -1.86 -4.85 -31.20
CA GLU A 241 -2.91 -5.88 -31.31
C GLU A 241 -4.03 -5.67 -30.27
N GLY A 242 -3.94 -4.61 -29.44
CA GLY A 242 -4.92 -4.24 -28.43
C GLY A 242 -6.17 -3.54 -28.97
N THR A 243 -7.33 -4.16 -28.68
CA THR A 243 -8.76 -3.90 -29.01
C THR A 243 -9.16 -2.70 -29.87
N ALA A 244 -9.86 -3.02 -30.99
CA ALA A 244 -10.94 -2.20 -31.55
C ALA A 244 -12.14 -2.09 -30.59
#